data_AF-A0A6A7G449-F1
#
_entry.id   AF-A0A6A7G449-F1
#
_cell.length_a   1.000
_cell.length_b   1.000
_cell.length_c   1.000
_cell.angle_alpha   90.00
_cell.angle_beta   90.00
_cell.angle_gamma   90.00
#
_symmetry.space_group_name_H-M   'P 1'
#
loop_
_entity.id
_entity.type
_entity.pdbx_description
1 polymer ?
#
loop_
_entity_poly.entity_id
_entity_poly.type
_entity_poly.pdbx_seq_one_letter_code
_entity_poly.pdbx_strand_id
1 'polypeptide(L)'
;VAEVDTEEGCPVGPGFTLSKVMHLTPLLAYNKDKRGLALDGQLKHEDTNLASSSLVTDPSQKENLGIVVQYRVKVKLTLGALAGDLVAELPFTLMHPKPEDDPDNQRPSSESKNPSTAAAPDNTSQDTALDTNLIQLDTDGPENTAEPNDDIIFEDFARLRLKGETEA
;
A
#
# COMPACT_ATOMS: atom_id res chain seq x y z
N VAL A 1 -13.97 9.71 7.34
CA VAL A 1 -13.71 9.31 5.93
C VAL A 1 -14.77 8.37 5.35
N ALA A 2 -15.71 7.86 6.13
CA ALA A 2 -16.98 7.28 5.70
C ALA A 2 -17.96 7.37 6.87
N GLU A 3 -19.27 7.45 6.61
CA GLU A 3 -20.31 7.57 7.63
C GLU A 3 -21.61 6.96 7.09
N VAL A 4 -22.40 6.36 7.98
CA VAL A 4 -23.72 5.81 7.68
C VAL A 4 -24.57 5.92 8.94
N ASP A 5 -25.79 6.43 8.78
CA ASP A 5 -26.78 6.51 9.84
C ASP A 5 -28.00 5.66 9.47
N THR A 6 -28.63 5.04 10.46
CA THR A 6 -29.82 4.20 10.25
C THR A 6 -30.73 4.19 11.47
N GLU A 7 -32.04 4.19 11.21
CA GLU A 7 -33.09 4.04 12.24
C GLU A 7 -33.78 2.66 12.16
N GLU A 8 -33.30 1.77 11.30
CA GLU A 8 -33.92 0.46 11.10
C GLU A 8 -33.80 -0.41 12.36
N GLY A 9 -34.95 -0.88 12.86
CA GLY A 9 -35.03 -1.66 14.10
C GLY A 9 -35.05 -0.81 15.37
N CYS A 10 -35.06 0.53 15.24
CA CYS A 10 -35.18 1.46 16.36
C CYS A 10 -36.62 1.98 16.52
N PRO A 11 -37.06 2.29 17.76
CA PRO A 11 -36.31 2.14 19.01
C PRO A 11 -36.25 0.68 19.47
N VAL A 12 -35.12 0.29 20.07
CA VAL A 12 -34.98 -1.02 20.72
C VAL A 12 -35.71 -0.97 22.07
N GLY A 13 -36.80 -1.72 22.19
CA GLY A 13 -37.62 -1.74 23.42
C GLY A 13 -36.87 -2.33 24.63
N PRO A 14 -37.30 -2.03 25.87
CA PRO A 14 -36.70 -2.61 27.06
C PRO A 14 -36.76 -4.14 27.04
N GLY A 15 -35.62 -4.80 27.29
CA GLY A 15 -35.50 -6.26 27.27
C GLY A 15 -35.37 -6.90 25.88
N PHE A 16 -35.38 -6.11 24.81
CA PHE A 16 -35.11 -6.58 23.44
C PHE A 16 -33.65 -6.34 23.04
N THR A 17 -33.18 -7.10 22.06
CA THR A 17 -31.83 -6.99 21.48
C THR A 17 -31.93 -6.79 19.98
N LEU A 18 -31.14 -5.87 19.42
CA LEU A 18 -30.98 -5.66 17.98
C LEU A 18 -29.55 -6.07 17.56
N SER A 19 -29.43 -6.85 16.50
CA SER A 19 -28.16 -7.18 15.85
C SER A 19 -28.23 -6.77 14.39
N LYS A 20 -27.32 -5.90 13.96
CA LYS A 20 -27.28 -5.35 12.60
C LYS A 20 -25.83 -5.23 12.12
N VAL A 21 -25.58 -5.70 10.90
CA VAL A 21 -24.28 -5.54 10.22
C VAL A 21 -24.35 -4.34 9.30
N MET A 22 -23.36 -3.46 9.40
CA MET A 22 -23.23 -2.27 8.54
C MET A 22 -21.90 -2.32 7.80
N HIS A 23 -21.90 -1.82 6.57
CA HIS A 23 -20.73 -1.81 5.69
C HIS A 23 -20.35 -0.36 5.39
N LEU A 24 -19.06 -0.05 5.54
CA LEU A 24 -18.50 1.28 5.28
C LEU A 24 -17.24 1.12 4.44
N THR A 25 -17.10 1.95 3.42
CA THR A 25 -15.91 1.95 2.54
C THR A 25 -15.27 3.33 2.56
N PRO A 26 -14.14 3.52 3.27
CA PRO A 26 -13.46 4.81 3.34
C PRO A 26 -12.69 5.09 2.06
N LEU A 27 -13.29 5.83 1.11
CA LEU A 27 -12.67 6.18 -0.16
C LEU A 27 -12.41 7.68 -0.26
N LEU A 28 -11.26 8.06 -0.84
CA LEU A 28 -10.96 9.46 -1.14
C LEU A 28 -12.00 10.07 -2.10
N ALA A 29 -12.55 9.27 -3.01
CA ALA A 29 -13.58 9.70 -3.98
C ALA A 29 -14.75 10.46 -3.33
N TYR A 30 -15.17 10.06 -2.13
CA TYR A 30 -16.28 10.69 -1.39
C TYR A 30 -15.84 11.75 -0.37
N ASN A 31 -14.57 12.15 -0.40
CA ASN A 31 -14.00 13.07 0.58
C ASN A 31 -13.07 14.12 -0.05
N LYS A 32 -13.12 14.33 -1.37
CA LYS A 32 -12.23 15.26 -2.09
C LYS A 32 -12.44 16.73 -1.70
N ASP A 33 -13.65 17.05 -1.27
CA ASP A 33 -14.07 18.36 -0.76
C ASP A 33 -13.52 18.66 0.64
N LYS A 34 -13.12 17.62 1.39
CA LYS A 34 -12.68 17.76 2.77
C LYS A 34 -11.20 18.14 2.83
N ARG A 35 -10.91 19.18 3.61
CA ARG A 35 -9.54 19.65 3.87
C ARG A 35 -8.95 18.98 5.11
N GLY A 36 -7.62 18.89 5.15
CA GLY A 36 -6.89 18.36 6.32
C GLY A 36 -6.89 16.83 6.42
N LEU A 37 -7.24 16.12 5.35
CA LEU A 37 -7.09 14.68 5.26
C LEU A 37 -5.65 14.32 4.90
N ALA A 38 -5.12 13.29 5.57
CA ALA A 38 -3.85 12.69 5.18
C ALA A 38 -4.05 11.85 3.92
N LEU A 39 -3.29 12.16 2.87
CA LEU A 39 -3.27 11.47 1.58
C LEU A 39 -1.87 10.90 1.33
N ASP A 40 -1.76 9.86 0.52
CA ASP A 40 -0.47 9.29 0.08
C ASP A 40 0.14 10.03 -1.14
N GLY A 41 -0.56 11.04 -1.64
CA GLY A 41 -0.19 11.81 -2.82
C GLY A 41 -0.79 13.21 -2.83
N GLN A 42 -0.72 13.87 -3.99
CA GLN A 42 -1.33 15.19 -4.17
C GLN A 42 -2.76 15.02 -4.66
N LEU A 43 -3.70 15.78 -4.10
CA LEU A 43 -5.13 15.70 -4.44
C LEU A 43 -5.45 15.83 -5.95
N LYS A 44 -4.54 16.46 -6.71
CA LYS A 44 -4.67 16.65 -8.16
C LYS A 44 -4.31 15.41 -8.99
N HIS A 45 -3.71 14.36 -8.41
CA HIS A 45 -3.34 13.15 -9.14
C HIS A 45 -4.46 12.11 -9.03
N GLU A 46 -4.65 11.34 -10.10
CA GLU A 46 -5.69 10.31 -10.20
C GLU A 46 -5.43 9.10 -9.30
N ASP A 47 -4.15 8.77 -9.09
CA ASP A 47 -3.67 7.62 -8.30
C ASP A 47 -3.62 7.89 -6.78
N THR A 48 -4.01 9.09 -6.33
CA THR A 48 -3.93 9.46 -4.92
C THR A 48 -5.09 8.85 -4.12
N ASN A 49 -4.78 8.29 -2.95
CA ASN A 49 -5.74 7.72 -2.02
C ASN A 49 -5.61 8.36 -0.62
N LEU A 50 -6.44 7.88 0.31
CA LEU A 50 -6.25 8.16 1.73
C LEU A 50 -4.93 7.55 2.18
N ALA A 51 -4.18 8.26 3.03
CA ALA A 51 -2.92 7.75 3.55
C ALA A 51 -3.14 6.44 4.32
N SER A 52 -2.23 5.47 4.16
CA SER A 52 -2.25 4.23 4.94
C SER A 52 -1.97 4.50 6.43
N SER A 53 -2.40 3.58 7.31
CA SER A 53 -2.10 3.65 8.74
C SER A 53 -0.59 3.61 8.99
N SER A 54 -0.10 4.47 9.88
CA SER A 54 1.31 4.44 10.30
C SER A 54 1.56 3.29 11.27
N LEU A 55 2.49 2.40 10.93
CA LEU A 55 2.90 1.29 11.80
C LEU A 55 4.03 1.76 12.70
N VAL A 56 3.77 1.82 14.01
CA VAL A 56 4.78 2.19 15.02
C VAL A 56 5.22 0.92 15.74
N THR A 57 6.42 0.43 15.42
CA THR A 57 7.01 -0.76 16.05
C THR A 57 7.72 -0.43 17.36
N ASP A 58 8.33 0.75 17.45
CA ASP A 58 8.94 1.29 18.66
C ASP A 58 8.33 2.67 18.98
N PRO A 59 7.69 2.86 20.16
CA PRO A 59 7.12 4.15 20.54
C PRO A 59 8.16 5.29 20.58
N SER A 60 9.45 5.00 20.77
CA SER A 60 10.52 6.00 20.76
C SER A 60 10.72 6.65 19.37
N GLN A 61 10.34 5.94 18.30
CA GLN A 61 10.51 6.41 16.92
C GLN A 61 9.32 7.22 16.41
N LYS A 62 8.22 7.29 17.16
CA LYS A 62 6.99 7.96 16.72
C LYS A 62 7.22 9.41 16.31
N GLU A 63 8.12 10.11 16.99
CA GLU A 63 8.47 11.51 16.74
C GLU A 63 9.17 11.71 15.39
N ASN A 64 9.87 10.68 14.91
CA ASN A 64 10.65 10.72 13.66
C ASN A 64 9.79 10.44 12.41
N LEU A 65 8.54 10.00 12.58
CA LEU A 65 7.65 9.63 11.47
C LEU A 65 6.95 10.83 10.81
N GLY A 66 7.08 12.02 11.38
CA GLY A 66 6.39 13.22 10.91
C GLY A 66 4.88 13.13 11.13
N ILE A 67 4.13 12.68 10.13
CA ILE A 67 2.67 12.56 10.20
C ILE A 67 2.30 11.12 10.57
N VAL A 68 1.63 10.95 11.72
CA VAL A 68 1.09 9.67 12.17
C VAL A 68 -0.38 9.58 11.81
N VAL A 69 -0.75 8.59 11.00
CA VAL A 69 -2.12 8.37 10.52
C VAL A 69 -2.71 7.14 11.22
N GLN A 70 -3.90 7.30 11.81
CA GLN A 70 -4.62 6.21 12.48
C GLN A 70 -6.11 6.27 12.12
N TYR A 71 -6.70 5.09 11.90
CA TYR A 71 -8.13 4.96 11.62
C TYR A 71 -8.85 4.24 12.75
N ARG A 72 -10.12 4.62 12.96
CA ARG A 72 -11.05 3.98 13.88
C ARG A 72 -12.45 3.93 13.27
N VAL A 73 -13.17 2.85 13.53
CA VAL A 73 -14.62 2.79 13.35
C VAL A 73 -15.25 3.31 14.63
N LYS A 74 -16.24 4.21 14.50
CA LYS A 74 -16.98 4.76 15.63
C LYS A 74 -18.45 4.37 15.45
N VAL A 75 -19.03 3.70 16.45
CA VAL A 75 -20.45 3.38 16.50
C VAL A 75 -21.09 4.30 17.54
N LYS A 76 -22.15 4.99 17.14
CA LYS A 76 -22.89 5.92 17.98
C LYS A 76 -24.35 5.47 18.05
N LEU A 77 -24.86 5.27 19.27
CA LEU A 77 -26.25 4.95 19.55
C LEU A 77 -26.91 6.16 20.23
N THR A 78 -27.97 6.69 19.62
CA THR A 78 -28.75 7.81 20.17
C THR A 78 -29.86 7.25 21.07
N LEU A 79 -29.76 7.44 22.39
CA LEU A 79 -30.65 6.83 23.38
C LEU A 79 -31.90 7.69 23.73
N GLY A 80 -32.20 8.68 22.89
CA GLY A 80 -33.33 9.60 23.08
C GLY A 80 -33.02 10.80 23.98
N ALA A 81 -34.05 11.63 24.23
CA ALA A 81 -33.89 13.00 24.75
C ALA A 81 -33.27 13.12 26.16
N LEU A 82 -33.31 12.07 26.98
CA LEU A 82 -32.86 12.11 28.37
C LEU A 82 -31.55 11.35 28.62
N ALA A 83 -31.22 10.38 27.77
CA ALA A 83 -30.10 9.45 28.00
C ALA A 83 -28.85 9.75 27.15
N GLY A 84 -28.94 10.70 26.21
CA GLY A 84 -27.80 11.13 25.38
C GLY A 84 -27.34 10.05 24.40
N ASP A 85 -26.03 10.04 24.13
CA ASP A 85 -25.42 9.16 23.13
C ASP A 85 -24.47 8.15 23.79
N LEU A 86 -24.55 6.89 23.37
CA LEU A 86 -23.56 5.86 23.69
C LEU A 86 -22.61 5.68 22.51
N VAL A 87 -21.31 5.70 22.78
CA VAL A 87 -20.27 5.64 21.74
C VAL A 87 -19.30 4.50 22.02
N ALA A 88 -18.99 3.72 21.00
CA ALA A 88 -17.92 2.73 20.99
C ALA A 88 -16.97 2.99 19.82
N GLU A 89 -15.68 2.74 20.01
CA GLU A 89 -14.66 2.94 18.98
C GLU A 89 -13.77 1.69 18.87
N LEU A 90 -13.46 1.31 17.62
CA LEU A 90 -12.58 0.19 17.31
C LEU A 90 -11.49 0.65 16.33
N PRO A 91 -10.20 0.64 16.71
CA PRO A 91 -9.11 0.97 15.81
C PRO A 91 -8.92 -0.12 14.74
N PHE A 92 -8.48 0.29 13.54
CA PHE A 92 -8.11 -0.65 12.47
C PHE A 92 -6.94 -0.11 11.62
N THR A 93 -6.33 -1.00 10.83
CA THR A 93 -5.23 -0.66 9.92
C THR A 93 -5.75 -0.59 8.49
N LEU A 94 -5.60 0.57 7.84
CA LEU A 94 -5.85 0.75 6.41
C LEU A 94 -4.52 0.67 5.67
N MET A 95 -4.43 -0.19 4.64
CA MET A 95 -3.22 -0.40 3.85
C MET A 95 -3.55 -0.45 2.36
N HIS A 96 -2.52 -0.32 1.53
CA HIS A 96 -2.62 -0.62 0.11
C HIS A 96 -2.98 -2.09 -0.13
N PRO A 97 -3.67 -2.39 -1.25
CA PRO A 97 -3.87 -3.76 -1.69
C PRO A 97 -2.53 -4.49 -1.81
N LYS A 98 -2.58 -5.81 -1.63
CA LYS A 98 -1.40 -6.66 -1.89
C LYS A 98 -1.04 -6.51 -3.37
N PRO A 99 0.25 -6.29 -3.72
CA PRO A 99 0.70 -6.36 -5.11
C PRO A 99 0.34 -7.71 -5.73
N GLU A 100 0.18 -7.74 -7.05
CA GLU A 100 -0.04 -8.98 -7.80
C GLU A 100 1.20 -9.89 -7.69
N ASP A 101 0.97 -11.20 -7.62
CA ASP A 101 2.06 -12.18 -7.48
C ASP A 101 2.70 -12.40 -8.87
N ASP A 102 3.80 -11.70 -9.13
CA ASP A 102 4.57 -11.82 -10.38
C ASP A 102 5.37 -13.15 -10.39
N PRO A 103 5.24 -14.01 -11.42
CA PRO A 103 5.97 -15.28 -11.49
C PRO A 103 7.50 -15.09 -11.48
N ASP A 104 8.01 -13.94 -11.92
CA ASP A 104 9.44 -13.65 -12.01
C ASP A 104 10.09 -13.19 -10.68
N ASN A 105 9.29 -12.96 -9.63
CA ASN A 105 9.86 -12.61 -8.32
C ASN A 105 10.43 -13.84 -7.57
N GLN A 106 10.38 -15.03 -8.18
CA GLN A 106 11.18 -16.18 -7.77
C GLN A 106 12.63 -16.04 -8.25
N ARG A 107 13.37 -15.11 -7.63
CA ARG A 107 14.83 -15.06 -7.82
C ARG A 107 15.39 -16.44 -7.42
N PRO A 108 16.05 -17.20 -8.31
CA PRO A 108 16.69 -18.43 -7.89
C PRO A 108 17.75 -18.04 -6.88
N SER A 109 17.57 -18.47 -5.62
CA SER A 109 18.66 -18.49 -4.66
C SER A 109 19.75 -19.34 -5.28
N SER A 110 20.77 -18.70 -5.85
CA SER A 110 21.95 -19.37 -6.36
C SER A 110 22.57 -20.13 -5.19
N GLU A 111 22.24 -21.42 -5.10
CA GLU A 111 22.87 -22.35 -4.18
C GLU A 111 24.37 -22.26 -4.41
N SER A 112 25.06 -21.87 -3.35
CA SER A 112 26.51 -21.82 -3.29
C SER A 112 27.05 -23.25 -3.51
N LYS A 113 27.31 -23.62 -4.77
CA LYS A 113 28.07 -24.83 -5.09
C LYS A 113 29.52 -24.60 -4.68
N ASN A 114 29.86 -25.04 -3.47
CA ASN A 114 31.24 -25.33 -3.09
C ASN A 114 31.91 -26.21 -4.16
N PRO A 115 33.08 -25.84 -4.70
CA PRO A 115 33.99 -26.81 -5.27
C PRO A 115 35.06 -27.12 -4.22
N SER A 116 34.97 -28.32 -3.65
CA SER A 116 36.12 -28.93 -2.98
C SER A 116 36.96 -29.61 -4.06
N THR A 117 38.15 -29.10 -4.37
CA THR A 117 39.30 -29.90 -4.82
C THR A 117 40.59 -29.09 -4.75
N ALA A 118 41.60 -29.69 -4.12
CA ALA A 118 42.90 -29.11 -3.81
C ALA A 118 43.85 -29.07 -5.03
N ALA A 119 44.60 -27.96 -5.16
CA ALA A 119 46.01 -27.93 -5.58
C ALA A 119 46.58 -26.50 -5.45
N ALA A 120 47.66 -26.33 -4.70
CA ALA A 120 48.61 -25.20 -4.85
C ALA A 120 49.52 -25.49 -6.07
N PRO A 121 50.30 -24.54 -6.67
CA PRO A 121 50.84 -23.31 -6.09
C PRO A 121 50.91 -22.05 -7.03
N ASP A 122 51.52 -21.00 -6.49
CA ASP A 122 52.28 -19.90 -7.12
C ASP A 122 51.59 -18.64 -7.72
N ASN A 123 51.90 -17.52 -7.04
CA ASN A 123 52.33 -16.21 -7.55
C ASN A 123 52.07 -15.88 -9.03
N THR A 124 51.28 -14.84 -9.30
CA THR A 124 51.66 -13.66 -10.14
C THR A 124 50.49 -12.66 -10.15
N SER A 125 50.82 -11.40 -9.92
CA SER A 125 49.96 -10.22 -10.01
C SER A 125 49.14 -10.16 -11.30
N GLN A 126 47.84 -9.89 -11.21
CA GLN A 126 47.14 -9.21 -12.30
C GLN A 126 45.94 -8.40 -11.78
N ASP A 127 46.06 -7.10 -12.03
CA ASP A 127 45.14 -6.01 -11.76
C ASP A 127 43.84 -6.23 -12.57
N THR A 128 42.81 -6.80 -11.96
CA THR A 128 41.49 -6.89 -12.60
C THR A 128 40.75 -5.57 -12.38
N ALA A 129 40.91 -4.64 -13.32
CA ALA A 129 40.01 -3.51 -13.43
C ALA A 129 38.58 -4.04 -13.51
N LEU A 130 37.75 -3.68 -12.51
CA LEU A 130 36.34 -3.98 -12.52
C LEU A 130 35.72 -3.19 -13.69
N ASP A 131 35.40 -3.89 -14.76
CA ASP A 131 34.70 -3.31 -15.90
C ASP A 131 33.33 -2.81 -15.39
N THR A 132 33.13 -1.50 -15.42
CA THR A 132 31.95 -0.82 -14.85
C THR A 132 30.77 -0.81 -15.83
N ASN A 133 30.83 -1.62 -16.88
CA ASN A 133 29.75 -1.82 -17.84
C ASN A 133 28.91 -3.04 -17.45
N LEU A 134 27.98 -2.84 -16.51
CA LEU A 134 26.98 -3.85 -16.11
C LEU A 134 25.77 -3.91 -17.05
N ILE A 135 25.81 -3.22 -18.19
CA ILE A 135 24.75 -3.25 -19.21
C ILE A 135 25.31 -3.95 -20.44
N GLN A 136 25.41 -5.27 -20.38
CA GLN A 136 25.57 -6.11 -21.57
C GLN A 136 24.16 -6.47 -22.06
N LEU A 137 23.70 -5.78 -23.09
CA LEU A 137 22.55 -6.22 -23.88
C LEU A 137 23.05 -7.34 -24.79
N ASP A 138 22.94 -8.59 -24.35
CA ASP A 138 23.25 -9.76 -25.17
C ASP A 138 22.23 -9.85 -26.32
N THR A 139 22.52 -9.17 -27.43
CA THR A 139 21.65 -9.14 -28.63
C THR A 139 22.15 -10.06 -29.75
N ASP A 140 23.20 -10.85 -29.59
CA ASP A 140 23.71 -11.68 -30.70
C ASP A 140 24.18 -13.08 -30.27
N GLY A 141 23.24 -14.00 -30.09
CA GLY A 141 23.50 -15.44 -29.97
C GLY A 141 22.46 -16.24 -30.77
N PRO A 142 22.85 -17.15 -31.69
CA PRO A 142 21.90 -17.80 -32.60
C PRO A 142 21.08 -18.94 -31.97
N GLU A 143 21.03 -19.06 -30.64
CA GLU A 143 20.26 -20.10 -29.93
C GLU A 143 19.56 -19.54 -28.68
N ASN A 144 18.99 -18.34 -28.76
CA ASN A 144 18.06 -17.87 -27.74
C ASN A 144 16.64 -18.28 -28.12
N THR A 145 16.16 -19.40 -27.57
CA THR A 145 14.77 -19.49 -27.12
C THR A 145 14.57 -18.50 -25.98
N ALA A 146 14.66 -17.21 -26.29
CA ALA A 146 14.25 -16.15 -25.40
C ALA A 146 12.71 -16.17 -25.40
N GLU A 147 12.14 -16.24 -24.20
CA GLU A 147 10.73 -15.94 -23.98
C GLU A 147 10.35 -14.70 -24.81
N PRO A 148 9.31 -14.78 -25.66
CA PRO A 148 8.99 -13.68 -26.54
C PRO A 148 8.32 -12.56 -25.72
N ASN A 149 8.90 -11.36 -25.81
CA ASN A 149 8.24 -10.05 -25.59
C ASN A 149 8.38 -9.37 -24.22
N ASP A 150 9.57 -9.30 -23.63
CA ASP A 150 9.88 -8.25 -22.63
C ASP A 150 10.30 -6.94 -23.33
N ASP A 151 9.44 -6.43 -24.22
CA ASP A 151 9.68 -5.13 -24.85
C ASP A 151 9.47 -4.03 -23.80
N ILE A 152 10.54 -3.29 -23.47
CA ILE A 152 10.47 -2.18 -22.53
C ILE A 152 9.60 -1.06 -23.13
N ILE A 153 8.46 -0.80 -22.50
CA ILE A 153 7.57 0.31 -22.86
C ILE A 153 8.00 1.56 -22.08
N PHE A 154 8.35 2.62 -22.80
CA PHE A 154 8.63 3.92 -22.19
C PHE A 154 7.33 4.71 -21.98
N GLU A 155 7.11 5.16 -20.76
CA GLU A 155 6.03 6.06 -20.37
C GLU A 155 6.58 7.28 -19.62
N ASP A 156 5.78 8.35 -19.53
CA ASP A 156 6.17 9.55 -18.79
C ASP A 156 6.08 9.30 -17.28
N PHE A 157 7.05 9.80 -16.52
CA PHE A 157 7.02 9.77 -15.05
C PHE A 157 5.97 10.74 -14.47
N ALA A 158 5.49 11.70 -15.27
CA ALA A 158 4.47 12.63 -14.84
C ALA A 158 3.14 11.92 -14.54
N ARG A 159 2.71 11.97 -13.28
CA ARG A 159 1.43 11.39 -12.85
C ARG A 159 0.26 12.02 -13.58
N LEU A 160 -0.71 11.18 -13.93
CA LEU A 160 -1.98 11.59 -14.52
C LEU A 160 -2.73 12.51 -13.55
N ARG A 161 -3.18 13.64 -14.08
CA ARG A 161 -4.00 14.60 -13.34
C ARG A 161 -5.44 14.14 -13.34
N LEU A 162 -6.09 14.31 -12.19
CA LEU A 162 -7.52 14.14 -12.07
C LEU A 162 -8.23 15.06 -13.08
N LYS A 163 -9.12 14.49 -13.90
CA LYS A 163 -9.99 15.27 -14.79
C LYS A 163 -10.94 16.08 -13.90
N GLY A 164 -10.98 17.40 -14.07
CA GLY A 164 -11.84 18.26 -13.27
C GLY A 164 -13.30 17.90 -13.46
N GLU A 165 -14.03 17.74 -12.36
CA GLU A 165 -15.49 17.84 -12.37
C GLU A 165 -15.81 19.31 -12.65
N THR A 166 -16.06 19.66 -13.91
CA THR A 166 -16.73 20.90 -14.26
C THR A 166 -18.11 20.90 -13.59
N GLU A 167 -18.32 21.87 -12.69
CA GLU A 167 -19.62 22.29 -12.17
C GLU A 167 -20.70 22.23 -13.25
N ALA A 168 -21.85 21.64 -12.90
CA ALA A 168 -23.14 21.86 -13.54
C ALA A 168 -24.19 22.07 -12.44
#